data_AF-A0A0V1HQC8-F1
#
_entry.id   AF-A0A0V1HQC8-F1
#
_cell.length_a   1.000
_cell.length_b   1.000
_cell.length_c   1.000
_cell.angle_alpha   90.00
_cell.angle_beta   90.00
_cell.angle_gamma   90.00
#
_symmetry.space_group_name_H-M   'P 1'
#
loop_
_entity.id
_entity.type
_entity.pdbx_description
1 polymer ?
#
loop_
_entity_poly.entity_id
_entity_poly.type
_entity_poly.pdbx_seq_one_letter_code
_entity_poly.pdbx_strand_id
1 'polypeptide(L)'
;LLTCCIHRHHSSFHIEEKWRAVKAFINNYHVGGKKKPLKQPKKTAKELTDDDMEMKKKQMEEKKALKAAAQKAASKGPLSVQMASELSIFLRLMNDIYAIFVALVSILFESALRSFGAQNGLALTPPMGWISWLQFGCQTDCSKGLKNCFSEQAILDIAEHLVADGYRDAGYIYVNLDDCWSSRRRDQNGRLMADPIRFPHGIKWLGEELHKRGLKLGMYTNIGSKTCMGYPGSGEDIEKDAETFASWEVDMLKVDGCFTDKSTFSTKYPKMAKALNFTGRKILVSCSWPYYTYPEKPPYPLIAKHCNMWRNYRDVQMNWNSILQIIDFYEANQDLLANFHKRGQWNDADMLVIGSPKLTNDQAQAQMAIWSILGVPLFMSNDLRTLSPALQDILLNEQLIAINKDPLQPMGKVVKKVSFAINFTHGSNKMIEIKMDLFSNYNQQMYLIHDVLNKNAVGYLTQKANYGRSKFEFHVPPTGVVVLKVYPVDVDLNAPIAYSIIWMIFGLFLAISVLKVVWRITVNIAHTLRYKGLCCY
;
A
#
# COMPACT_ATOMS: atom_id res chain seq x y z
N LEU A 1 27.49 7.92 -40.48
CA LEU A 1 28.30 8.59 -39.44
C LEU A 1 27.71 8.25 -38.08
N LEU A 2 28.45 7.41 -37.35
CA LEU A 2 28.36 7.09 -35.91
C LEU A 2 27.22 6.21 -35.35
N THR A 3 27.51 4.91 -35.44
CA THR A 3 27.44 3.85 -34.43
C THR A 3 27.63 4.24 -32.94
N CYS A 4 26.98 3.43 -32.09
CA CYS A 4 27.42 2.91 -30.78
C CYS A 4 27.61 3.85 -29.57
N CYS A 5 26.71 3.72 -28.58
CA CYS A 5 26.92 3.24 -27.20
C CYS A 5 25.66 3.64 -26.40
N ILE A 6 24.91 2.73 -25.76
CA ILE A 6 25.13 2.39 -24.36
C ILE A 6 24.37 1.10 -23.97
N HIS A 7 25.13 0.24 -23.30
CA HIS A 7 24.87 -0.91 -22.43
C HIS A 7 23.50 -1.62 -22.30
N ARG A 8 23.62 -2.95 -22.45
CA ARG A 8 22.81 -4.01 -21.85
C ARG A 8 22.57 -3.78 -20.36
N HIS A 9 21.33 -3.99 -19.92
CA HIS A 9 21.05 -4.65 -18.65
C HIS A 9 19.97 -5.73 -18.86
N HIS A 10 20.26 -6.91 -18.31
CA HIS A 10 19.51 -8.16 -18.40
C HIS A 10 18.12 -8.08 -17.73
N SER A 11 17.06 -8.49 -18.43
CA SER A 11 15.81 -8.93 -17.76
C SER A 11 14.88 -9.80 -18.63
N SER A 12 15.37 -10.50 -19.66
CA SER A 12 14.53 -11.31 -20.56
C SER A 12 14.62 -12.83 -20.35
N PHE A 13 15.30 -13.32 -19.31
CA PHE A 13 15.55 -14.76 -19.13
C PHE A 13 14.58 -15.51 -18.20
N HIS A 14 13.52 -14.89 -17.67
CA HIS A 14 12.62 -15.53 -16.69
C HIS A 14 11.20 -15.88 -17.18
N ILE A 15 10.92 -15.72 -18.48
CA ILE A 15 9.61 -16.09 -19.07
C ILE A 15 9.67 -17.47 -19.76
N GLU A 16 10.82 -17.93 -20.26
CA GLU A 16 10.94 -19.25 -20.90
C GLU A 16 10.97 -20.43 -19.89
N GLU A 17 11.47 -20.24 -18.66
CA GLU A 17 11.51 -21.31 -17.65
C GLU A 17 10.12 -21.63 -17.07
N LYS A 18 9.23 -20.63 -16.94
CA LYS A 18 7.87 -20.82 -16.42
C LYS A 18 6.97 -21.59 -17.39
N TRP A 19 7.22 -21.53 -18.69
CA TRP A 19 6.50 -22.33 -19.69
C TRP A 19 6.97 -23.80 -19.76
N ARG A 20 8.21 -24.11 -19.36
CA ARG A 20 8.70 -25.50 -19.27
C ARG A 20 8.13 -26.25 -18.06
N ALA A 21 7.91 -25.56 -16.94
CA ALA A 21 7.32 -26.15 -15.73
C ALA A 21 5.84 -26.58 -15.92
N VAL A 22 5.05 -25.80 -16.67
CA VAL A 22 3.65 -26.14 -16.99
C VAL A 22 3.56 -27.35 -17.94
N LYS A 23 4.50 -27.48 -18.88
CA LYS A 23 4.59 -28.64 -19.78
C LYS A 23 5.02 -29.93 -19.04
N ALA A 24 5.87 -29.81 -18.02
CA ALA A 24 6.25 -30.94 -17.17
C ALA A 24 5.11 -31.41 -16.23
N PHE A 25 4.26 -30.49 -15.77
CA PHE A 25 3.10 -30.82 -14.93
C PHE A 25 1.99 -31.56 -15.70
N ILE A 26 1.80 -31.23 -16.99
CA ILE A 26 0.77 -31.87 -17.84
C ILE A 26 1.19 -33.29 -18.28
N ASN A 27 2.49 -33.56 -18.45
CA ASN A 27 2.97 -34.86 -18.94
C ASN A 27 3.11 -35.97 -17.87
N ASN A 28 2.99 -35.65 -16.57
CA ASN A 28 3.19 -36.61 -15.47
C ASN A 28 1.91 -37.32 -14.98
N TYR A 29 0.77 -37.16 -15.65
CA TYR A 29 -0.50 -37.81 -15.29
C TYR A 29 -0.86 -39.04 -16.13
N HIS A 30 0.13 -39.81 -16.60
CA HIS A 30 -0.09 -41.09 -17.29
C HIS A 30 0.97 -42.15 -16.90
N VAL A 31 0.98 -42.60 -15.64
CA VAL A 31 1.47 -43.95 -15.28
C VAL A 31 0.52 -44.55 -14.24
N GLY A 32 -0.39 -45.39 -14.70
CA GLY A 32 -1.36 -46.10 -13.88
C GLY A 32 -0.71 -47.20 -13.04
N GLY A 33 -0.97 -47.17 -11.73
CA GLY A 33 -0.78 -48.31 -10.84
C GLY A 33 -1.74 -49.45 -11.20
N LYS A 34 -1.24 -50.69 -11.13
CA LYS A 34 -1.98 -51.93 -11.41
C LYS A 34 -3.24 -52.03 -10.54
N LYS A 35 -4.43 -51.92 -11.14
CA LYS A 35 -5.71 -52.29 -10.52
C LYS A 35 -6.10 -53.72 -10.93
N LYS A 36 -6.47 -54.54 -9.94
CA LYS A 36 -7.01 -55.90 -10.09
C LYS A 36 -8.32 -55.90 -10.92
N PRO A 37 -8.62 -56.95 -11.71
CA PRO A 37 -9.79 -56.98 -12.58
C PRO A 37 -11.09 -57.19 -11.80
N LEU A 38 -12.06 -56.30 -12.01
CA LEU A 38 -13.46 -56.46 -11.62
C LEU A 38 -14.23 -57.19 -12.74
N LYS A 39 -15.07 -58.16 -12.36
CA LYS A 39 -15.91 -58.98 -13.24
C LYS A 39 -16.86 -58.12 -14.11
N GLN A 40 -16.96 -58.44 -15.40
CA GLN A 40 -17.95 -57.86 -16.32
C GLN A 40 -19.38 -58.38 -16.03
N PRO A 41 -20.42 -57.53 -16.12
CA PRO A 41 -21.80 -57.98 -16.13
C PRO A 41 -22.23 -58.44 -17.54
N LYS A 42 -23.14 -59.43 -17.57
CA LYS A 42 -23.68 -60.09 -18.76
C LYS A 42 -24.41 -59.11 -19.71
N LYS A 43 -24.17 -59.25 -21.01
CA LYS A 43 -24.93 -58.60 -22.10
C LYS A 43 -26.33 -59.19 -22.20
N THR A 44 -27.35 -58.34 -22.17
CA THR A 44 -28.68 -58.64 -22.71
C THR A 44 -28.83 -57.83 -23.99
N ALA A 45 -29.12 -58.49 -25.11
CA ALA A 45 -29.35 -57.85 -26.40
C ALA A 45 -30.66 -57.05 -26.34
N LYS A 46 -30.60 -55.75 -26.64
CA LYS A 46 -31.77 -54.89 -26.81
C LYS A 46 -32.02 -54.77 -28.31
N GLU A 47 -33.15 -55.29 -28.80
CA GLU A 47 -33.60 -55.08 -30.17
C GLU A 47 -33.80 -53.57 -30.39
N LEU A 48 -33.23 -53.05 -31.49
CA LEU A 48 -33.35 -51.65 -31.90
C LEU A 48 -34.74 -51.45 -32.52
N THR A 49 -35.45 -50.41 -32.11
CA THR A 49 -36.74 -50.03 -32.69
C THR A 49 -36.55 -49.39 -34.07
N ASP A 50 -37.59 -49.36 -34.89
CA ASP A 50 -37.53 -48.80 -36.25
C ASP A 50 -37.08 -47.32 -36.26
N ASP A 51 -37.42 -46.56 -35.21
CA ASP A 51 -36.98 -45.17 -35.01
C ASP A 51 -35.45 -45.05 -34.81
N ASP A 52 -34.81 -46.03 -34.15
CA ASP A 52 -33.36 -46.06 -33.95
C ASP A 52 -32.61 -46.37 -35.26
N MET A 53 -33.22 -47.13 -36.16
CA MET A 53 -32.70 -47.41 -37.49
C MET A 53 -32.78 -46.17 -38.38
N GLU A 54 -33.86 -45.39 -38.31
CA GLU A 54 -34.02 -44.16 -39.07
C GLU A 54 -33.06 -43.06 -38.59
N MET A 55 -32.85 -42.91 -37.27
CA MET A 55 -31.87 -41.97 -36.72
C MET A 55 -30.45 -42.32 -37.15
N LYS A 56 -30.08 -43.60 -37.16
CA LYS A 56 -28.77 -44.05 -37.67
C LYS A 56 -28.58 -43.77 -39.15
N LYS A 57 -29.66 -43.89 -39.94
CA LYS A 57 -29.62 -43.57 -41.39
C LYS A 57 -29.38 -42.07 -41.61
N LYS A 58 -30.08 -41.20 -40.88
CA LYS A 58 -29.84 -39.73 -40.90
C LYS A 58 -28.42 -39.36 -40.48
N GLN A 59 -27.90 -39.96 -39.39
CA GLN A 59 -26.53 -39.71 -38.94
C GLN A 59 -25.48 -40.17 -39.97
N MET A 60 -25.76 -41.24 -40.72
CA MET A 60 -24.87 -41.72 -41.78
C MET A 60 -24.88 -40.79 -43.01
N GLU A 61 -26.03 -40.22 -43.35
CA GLU A 61 -26.17 -39.23 -44.41
C GLU A 61 -25.49 -37.90 -44.05
N GLU A 62 -25.64 -37.41 -42.82
CA GLU A 62 -24.92 -36.23 -42.33
C GLU A 62 -23.40 -36.45 -42.33
N LYS A 63 -22.93 -37.63 -41.92
CA LYS A 63 -21.50 -37.98 -41.99
C LYS A 63 -20.99 -38.01 -43.43
N LYS A 64 -21.80 -38.46 -44.39
CA LYS A 64 -21.44 -38.41 -45.82
C LYS A 64 -21.38 -36.96 -46.31
N ALA A 65 -22.34 -36.11 -45.94
CA ALA A 65 -22.34 -34.69 -46.29
C ALA A 65 -21.12 -33.96 -45.72
N LEU A 66 -20.74 -34.23 -44.47
CA LEU A 66 -19.56 -33.63 -43.84
C LEU A 66 -18.26 -34.04 -44.52
N LYS A 67 -18.14 -35.32 -44.92
CA LYS A 67 -16.96 -35.81 -45.67
C LYS A 67 -16.86 -35.19 -47.07
N ALA A 68 -17.98 -35.02 -47.76
CA ALA A 68 -18.02 -34.34 -49.06
C ALA A 68 -17.63 -32.86 -48.94
N ALA A 69 -18.10 -32.16 -47.90
CA ALA A 69 -17.72 -30.78 -47.62
C ALA A 69 -16.21 -30.65 -47.30
N ALA A 70 -15.65 -31.57 -46.52
CA ALA A 70 -14.22 -31.60 -46.20
C ALA A 70 -13.34 -31.82 -47.45
N GLN A 71 -13.75 -32.71 -48.37
CA GLN A 71 -13.04 -32.91 -49.64
C GLN A 71 -13.11 -31.68 -50.54
N LYS A 72 -14.23 -30.95 -50.56
CA LYS A 72 -14.39 -29.70 -51.32
C LYS A 72 -13.58 -28.53 -50.74
N ALA A 73 -13.31 -28.55 -49.43
CA ALA A 73 -12.43 -27.59 -48.77
C ALA A 73 -10.94 -27.88 -49.05
N ALA A 74 -10.58 -29.16 -49.17
CA ALA A 74 -9.20 -29.60 -49.47
C ALA A 74 -8.74 -29.33 -50.92
N SER A 75 -9.67 -29.06 -51.85
CA SER A 75 -9.34 -28.76 -53.25
C SER A 75 -8.98 -27.30 -53.52
N LYS A 76 -9.00 -26.42 -52.51
CA LYS A 76 -8.46 -25.07 -52.60
C LYS A 76 -7.02 -25.09 -52.08
N GLY A 77 -6.05 -24.91 -52.97
CA GLY A 77 -4.61 -24.96 -52.66
C GLY A 77 -4.17 -23.98 -51.56
N PRO A 78 -2.93 -24.12 -51.05
CA PRO A 78 -2.43 -23.33 -49.92
C PRO A 78 -2.46 -21.82 -50.21
N LEU A 79 -2.79 -21.02 -49.19
CA LEU A 79 -2.71 -19.55 -49.24
C LEU A 79 -1.31 -19.13 -49.71
N SER A 80 -1.26 -18.18 -50.65
CA SER A 80 0.01 -17.68 -51.20
C SER A 80 0.88 -17.04 -50.11
N VAL A 81 2.20 -17.16 -50.28
CA VAL A 81 3.24 -16.60 -49.39
C VAL A 81 3.05 -15.09 -49.14
N GLN A 82 2.46 -14.39 -50.11
CA GLN A 82 2.17 -12.95 -50.06
C GLN A 82 1.07 -12.60 -49.03
N MET A 83 0.03 -13.43 -48.87
CA MET A 83 -0.97 -13.22 -47.83
C MET A 83 -0.42 -13.50 -46.42
N ALA A 84 0.52 -14.44 -46.29
CA ALA A 84 1.15 -14.74 -45.00
C ALA A 84 2.08 -13.60 -44.54
N SER A 85 2.81 -12.96 -45.46
CA SER A 85 3.64 -11.79 -45.12
C SER A 85 2.79 -10.59 -44.71
N GLU A 86 1.70 -10.31 -45.44
CA GLU A 86 0.78 -9.21 -45.12
C GLU A 86 0.08 -9.42 -43.77
N LEU A 87 -0.33 -10.67 -43.47
CA LEU A 87 -0.90 -11.01 -42.17
C LEU A 87 0.10 -10.85 -41.03
N SER A 88 1.39 -11.17 -41.25
CA SER A 88 2.44 -10.99 -40.24
C SER A 88 2.72 -9.51 -39.94
N ILE A 89 2.68 -8.65 -40.95
CA ILE A 89 2.85 -7.20 -40.82
C ILE A 89 1.64 -6.61 -40.09
N PHE A 90 0.44 -7.04 -40.45
CA PHE A 90 -0.80 -6.62 -39.79
C PHE A 90 -0.82 -7.01 -38.30
N LEU A 91 -0.41 -8.23 -37.95
CA LEU A 91 -0.33 -8.68 -36.56
C LEU A 91 0.71 -7.91 -35.74
N ARG A 92 1.85 -7.54 -36.33
CA ARG A 92 2.87 -6.69 -35.66
C ARG A 92 2.32 -5.29 -35.39
N LEU A 93 1.72 -4.65 -36.39
CA LEU A 93 1.11 -3.33 -36.23
C LEU A 93 0.00 -3.33 -35.17
N MET A 94 -0.84 -4.36 -35.12
CA MET A 94 -1.87 -4.50 -34.09
C MET A 94 -1.27 -4.65 -32.69
N ASN A 95 -0.15 -5.35 -32.56
CA ASN A 95 0.54 -5.53 -31.27
C ASN A 95 1.19 -4.21 -30.80
N ASP A 96 1.78 -3.46 -31.73
CA ASP A 96 2.36 -2.13 -31.45
C ASP A 96 1.28 -1.11 -31.06
N ILE A 97 0.14 -1.10 -31.77
CA ILE A 97 -1.01 -0.25 -31.44
C ILE A 97 -1.60 -0.63 -30.07
N TYR A 98 -1.70 -1.93 -29.77
CA TYR A 98 -2.15 -2.40 -28.46
C TYR A 98 -1.19 -1.98 -27.34
N ALA A 99 0.12 -2.10 -27.56
CA ALA A 99 1.13 -1.65 -26.60
C ALA A 99 1.07 -0.14 -26.35
N ILE A 100 0.89 0.67 -27.40
CA ILE A 100 0.71 2.13 -27.29
C ILE A 100 -0.59 2.46 -26.54
N PHE A 101 -1.69 1.77 -26.84
CA PHE A 101 -2.95 1.97 -26.14
C PHE A 101 -2.85 1.64 -24.65
N VAL A 102 -2.22 0.51 -24.29
CA VAL A 102 -1.96 0.15 -22.90
C VAL A 102 -1.09 1.21 -22.21
N ALA A 103 -0.03 1.68 -22.86
CA ALA A 103 0.83 2.74 -22.31
C ALA A 103 0.06 4.05 -22.08
N LEU A 104 -0.79 4.47 -23.03
CA LEU A 104 -1.62 5.67 -22.90
C LEU A 104 -2.66 5.53 -21.78
N VAL A 105 -3.29 4.36 -21.64
CA VAL A 105 -4.22 4.08 -20.54
C VAL A 105 -3.49 4.09 -19.19
N SER A 106 -2.28 3.53 -19.10
CA SER A 106 -1.45 3.59 -17.90
C SER A 106 -1.07 5.02 -17.53
N ILE A 107 -0.69 5.85 -18.51
CA ILE A 107 -0.37 7.27 -18.29
C ILE A 107 -1.61 8.04 -17.82
N LEU A 108 -2.76 7.80 -18.45
CA LEU A 108 -4.03 8.43 -18.04
C LEU A 108 -4.45 7.99 -16.63
N PHE A 109 -4.28 6.71 -16.29
CA PHE A 109 -4.55 6.18 -14.96
C PHE A 109 -3.61 6.77 -13.90
N GLU A 110 -2.31 6.90 -14.19
CA GLU A 110 -1.35 7.60 -13.33
C GLU A 110 -1.72 9.08 -13.12
N SER A 111 -2.15 9.77 -14.17
CA SER A 111 -2.57 11.17 -14.08
C SER A 111 -3.86 11.35 -13.28
N ALA A 112 -4.81 10.42 -13.37
CA ALA A 112 -6.01 10.41 -12.53
C ALA A 112 -5.68 10.14 -11.06
N LEU A 113 -4.72 9.25 -10.77
CA LEU A 113 -4.23 8.98 -9.41
C LEU A 113 -3.51 10.19 -8.78
N ARG A 114 -2.92 11.09 -9.58
CA ARG A 114 -2.29 12.34 -9.11
C ARG A 114 -3.30 13.39 -8.64
N SER A 115 -4.57 13.30 -9.04
CA SER A 115 -5.61 14.31 -8.72
C SER A 115 -6.20 14.18 -7.31
N PHE A 116 -5.79 13.19 -6.51
CA PHE A 116 -6.44 12.88 -5.22
C PHE A 116 -5.51 12.88 -3.99
N GLY A 117 -4.24 13.26 -4.12
CA GLY A 117 -3.33 13.42 -2.98
C GLY A 117 -3.32 14.84 -2.41
N ALA A 118 -2.78 15.04 -1.20
CA ALA A 118 -2.25 16.35 -0.82
C ALA A 118 -1.35 16.89 -1.95
N GLN A 119 -1.38 18.21 -2.14
CA GLN A 119 -1.02 18.89 -3.40
C GLN A 119 0.42 18.62 -3.91
N ASN A 120 1.30 18.02 -3.10
CA ASN A 120 2.70 17.72 -3.45
C ASN A 120 2.95 16.29 -3.99
N GLY A 121 1.94 15.41 -4.00
CA GLY A 121 2.05 14.04 -4.52
C GLY A 121 2.89 13.08 -3.65
N LEU A 122 3.07 13.40 -2.37
CA LEU A 122 3.73 12.55 -1.37
C LEU A 122 2.72 11.87 -0.45
N ALA A 123 3.23 10.99 0.43
CA ALA A 123 2.43 10.24 1.42
C ALA A 123 1.27 9.46 0.76
N LEU A 124 1.53 8.82 -0.39
CA LEU A 124 0.52 8.06 -1.12
C LEU A 124 0.06 6.79 -0.40
N THR A 125 0.74 6.41 0.68
CA THR A 125 0.35 5.49 1.76
C THR A 125 0.78 6.16 3.06
N PRO A 126 0.31 5.70 4.24
CA PRO A 126 0.80 6.21 5.51
C PRO A 126 2.34 6.12 5.55
N PRO A 127 3.04 7.21 5.92
CA PRO A 127 4.49 7.19 6.03
C PRO A 127 4.96 6.20 7.11
N MET A 128 6.09 5.55 6.86
CA MET A 128 6.71 4.63 7.80
C MET A 128 8.18 4.97 7.98
N GLY A 129 8.66 4.87 9.21
CA GLY A 129 10.04 5.17 9.52
C GLY A 129 10.35 5.11 11.00
N TRP A 130 11.33 5.90 11.41
CA TRP A 130 11.79 6.04 12.77
C TRP A 130 11.96 7.52 13.11
N ILE A 131 11.71 7.91 14.36
CA ILE A 131 11.84 9.30 14.85
C ILE A 131 12.54 9.34 16.22
N SER A 132 13.36 10.36 16.45
CA SER A 132 14.27 10.41 17.60
C SER A 132 13.64 10.74 18.95
N TRP A 133 12.41 11.25 19.00
CA TRP A 133 11.89 11.93 20.20
C TRP A 133 11.81 11.05 21.46
N LEU A 134 11.24 9.84 21.39
CA LEU A 134 11.11 9.00 22.60
C LEU A 134 12.39 8.25 22.91
N GLN A 135 13.17 7.90 21.89
CA GLN A 135 14.44 7.20 22.06
C GLN A 135 15.52 8.10 22.67
N PHE A 136 15.70 9.30 22.13
CA PHE A 136 16.78 10.21 22.53
C PHE A 136 16.29 11.44 23.30
N GLY A 137 15.03 11.85 23.14
CA GLY A 137 14.52 13.09 23.74
C GLY A 137 15.43 14.27 23.44
N CYS A 138 15.67 15.09 24.46
CA CYS A 138 16.62 16.20 24.40
C CYS A 138 17.94 15.89 25.12
N GLN A 139 18.43 14.65 25.04
CA GLN A 139 19.70 14.23 25.66
C GLN A 139 20.90 14.74 24.84
N THR A 140 21.29 16.00 25.06
CA THR A 140 22.34 16.67 24.26
C THR A 140 23.73 16.65 24.91
N ASP A 141 23.89 16.06 26.10
CA ASP A 141 25.18 15.97 26.79
C ASP A 141 25.92 14.68 26.39
N CYS A 142 26.70 14.74 25.30
CA CYS A 142 27.50 13.60 24.83
C CYS A 142 28.75 13.34 25.68
N SER A 143 29.16 14.27 26.55
CA SER A 143 30.39 14.15 27.33
C SER A 143 30.35 13.05 28.39
N LYS A 144 29.14 12.63 28.78
CA LYS A 144 28.90 11.62 29.82
C LYS A 144 28.98 10.17 29.33
N GLY A 145 29.44 9.93 28.10
CA GLY A 145 29.50 8.58 27.52
C GLY A 145 28.13 7.91 27.40
N LEU A 146 27.05 8.70 27.36
CA LEU A 146 25.70 8.19 27.25
C LEU A 146 25.52 7.56 25.87
N LYS A 147 25.19 6.26 25.85
CA LYS A 147 24.74 5.53 24.64
C LYS A 147 23.54 6.18 23.94
N ASN A 148 22.88 7.13 24.61
CA ASN A 148 21.67 7.82 24.19
C ASN A 148 21.88 9.32 23.97
N CYS A 149 23.11 9.80 23.73
CA CYS A 149 23.28 11.18 23.26
C CYS A 149 22.65 11.36 21.87
N PHE A 150 21.92 12.45 21.66
CA PHE A 150 21.36 12.79 20.36
C PHE A 150 22.41 13.44 19.44
N SER A 151 23.06 12.63 18.61
CA SER A 151 24.14 13.02 17.69
C SER A 151 24.00 12.37 16.30
N GLU A 152 24.74 12.87 15.31
CA GLU A 152 24.75 12.28 13.96
C GLU A 152 25.20 10.81 13.97
N GLN A 153 26.18 10.44 14.80
CA GLN A 153 26.64 9.05 14.91
C GLN A 153 25.53 8.15 15.48
N ALA A 154 24.82 8.59 16.52
CA ALA A 154 23.72 7.82 17.08
C ALA A 154 22.59 7.59 16.06
N ILE A 155 22.36 8.56 15.16
CA ILE A 155 21.40 8.43 14.06
C ILE A 155 21.91 7.46 13.00
N LEU A 156 23.19 7.49 12.66
CA LEU A 156 23.79 6.53 11.73
C LEU A 156 23.74 5.10 12.26
N ASP A 157 24.00 4.88 13.56
CA ASP A 157 23.87 3.56 14.17
C ASP A 157 22.44 3.01 14.02
N ILE A 158 21.42 3.84 14.26
CA ILE A 158 20.01 3.45 14.05
C ILE A 158 19.73 3.19 12.57
N ALA A 159 20.26 4.01 11.66
CA ALA A 159 20.11 3.85 10.23
C ALA A 159 20.73 2.54 9.71
N GLU A 160 21.85 2.10 10.29
CA GLU A 160 22.46 0.80 9.98
C GLU A 160 21.51 -0.34 10.34
N HIS A 161 20.89 -0.31 11.51
CA HIS A 161 19.89 -1.31 11.90
C HIS A 161 18.62 -1.25 11.05
N LEU A 162 18.16 -0.06 10.65
CA LEU A 162 17.04 0.06 9.71
C LEU A 162 17.30 -0.70 8.40
N VAL A 163 18.55 -0.71 7.93
CA VAL A 163 18.96 -1.40 6.71
C VAL A 163 19.24 -2.89 6.98
N ALA A 164 20.11 -3.20 7.93
CA ALA A 164 20.63 -4.54 8.17
C ALA A 164 19.55 -5.50 8.67
N ASP A 165 18.59 -4.99 9.45
CA ASP A 165 17.59 -5.81 10.13
C ASP A 165 16.24 -5.86 9.39
N GLY A 166 16.20 -5.37 8.14
CA GLY A 166 15.06 -5.52 7.22
C GLY A 166 13.94 -4.47 7.33
N TYR A 167 14.05 -3.49 8.24
CA TYR A 167 13.02 -2.45 8.41
C TYR A 167 12.83 -1.59 7.15
N ARG A 168 13.92 -1.16 6.52
CA ARG A 168 13.87 -0.40 5.25
C ARG A 168 13.12 -1.19 4.19
N ASP A 169 13.38 -2.48 4.08
CA ASP A 169 12.81 -3.35 3.05
C ASP A 169 11.31 -3.63 3.33
N ALA A 170 10.90 -3.67 4.60
CA ALA A 170 9.49 -3.63 5.02
C ALA A 170 8.82 -2.25 4.77
N GLY A 171 9.62 -1.21 4.52
CA GLY A 171 9.21 0.12 4.09
C GLY A 171 9.35 1.22 5.14
N TYR A 172 10.00 0.96 6.28
CA TYR A 172 10.41 1.99 7.24
C TYR A 172 11.60 2.78 6.69
N ILE A 173 11.32 3.79 5.86
CA ILE A 173 12.35 4.49 5.08
C ILE A 173 12.70 5.88 5.62
N TYR A 174 11.83 6.49 6.43
CA TYR A 174 12.07 7.83 6.97
C TYR A 174 12.87 7.76 8.28
N VAL A 175 13.88 8.61 8.41
CA VAL A 175 14.67 8.81 9.63
C VAL A 175 14.52 10.27 10.05
N ASN A 176 13.69 10.50 11.06
CA ASN A 176 13.24 11.82 11.45
C ASN A 176 13.97 12.30 12.71
N LEU A 177 14.71 13.40 12.58
CA LEU A 177 15.28 14.12 13.71
C LEU A 177 14.21 15.05 14.30
N ASP A 178 13.87 14.84 15.57
CA ASP A 178 12.96 15.69 16.34
C ASP A 178 13.69 16.88 17.00
N ASP A 179 13.08 17.53 17.99
CA ASP A 179 13.65 18.71 18.68
C ASP A 179 15.07 18.47 19.21
N CYS A 180 15.78 19.56 19.53
CA CYS A 180 17.14 19.57 20.07
C CYS A 180 18.26 19.15 19.09
N TRP A 181 18.03 19.12 17.78
CA TRP A 181 19.09 18.87 16.79
C TRP A 181 19.97 20.10 16.54
N SER A 182 19.40 21.31 16.64
CA SER A 182 20.04 22.54 16.21
C SER A 182 20.99 23.12 17.27
N SER A 183 21.86 24.02 16.81
CA SER A 183 22.54 24.97 17.69
C SER A 183 21.52 25.89 18.35
N ARG A 184 21.84 26.39 19.56
CA ARG A 184 21.02 27.40 20.25
C ARG A 184 21.04 28.77 19.56
N ARG A 185 21.89 28.96 18.56
CA ARG A 185 22.01 30.19 17.77
C ARG A 185 21.90 29.88 16.29
N ARG A 186 21.29 30.81 15.56
CA ARG A 186 21.36 30.88 14.10
C ARG A 186 22.74 31.37 13.67
N ASP A 187 23.10 31.14 12.42
CA ASP A 187 24.34 31.65 11.84
C ASP A 187 24.29 33.19 11.65
N GLN A 188 25.38 33.77 11.13
CA GLN A 188 25.48 35.21 10.87
C GLN A 188 24.48 35.75 9.84
N ASN A 189 23.88 34.88 9.01
CA ASN A 189 22.85 35.21 8.04
C ASN A 189 21.43 34.91 8.57
N GLY A 190 21.31 34.52 9.84
CA GLY A 190 20.05 34.14 10.46
C GLY A 190 19.50 32.78 10.01
N ARG A 191 20.32 31.90 9.42
CA ARG A 191 19.92 30.52 9.06
C ARG A 191 20.04 29.58 10.25
N LEU A 192 19.20 28.55 10.27
CA LEU A 192 19.34 27.44 11.21
C LEU A 192 20.68 26.73 10.99
N MET A 193 21.27 26.25 12.07
CA MET A 193 22.54 25.53 12.08
C MET A 193 22.41 24.31 12.97
N ALA A 194 23.01 23.19 12.55
CA ALA A 194 23.14 22.01 13.40
C ALA A 194 24.05 22.31 14.59
N ASP A 195 23.87 21.61 15.72
CA ASP A 195 24.84 21.71 16.80
C ASP A 195 26.22 21.19 16.33
N PRO A 196 27.28 22.02 16.34
CA PRO A 196 28.55 21.66 15.72
C PRO A 196 29.33 20.58 16.48
N ILE A 197 28.97 20.29 17.73
CA ILE A 197 29.60 19.23 18.53
C ILE A 197 28.91 17.89 18.24
N ARG A 198 27.59 17.89 18.12
CA ARG A 198 26.79 16.66 17.96
C ARG A 198 26.57 16.29 16.50
N PHE A 199 26.62 17.27 15.60
CA PHE A 199 26.49 17.14 14.16
C PHE A 199 27.65 17.84 13.45
N PRO A 200 28.92 17.47 13.71
CA PRO A 200 30.09 18.17 13.19
C PRO A 200 30.18 18.18 11.66
N HIS A 201 29.60 17.20 10.96
CA HIS A 201 29.56 17.19 9.50
C HIS A 201 28.35 17.95 8.91
N GLY A 202 27.35 18.28 9.76
CA GLY A 202 26.15 19.02 9.39
C GLY A 202 25.02 18.17 8.81
N ILE A 203 23.81 18.76 8.76
CA ILE A 203 22.58 18.04 8.38
C ILE A 203 22.59 17.59 6.92
N LYS A 204 23.15 18.38 6.00
CA LYS A 204 23.23 17.99 4.59
C LYS A 204 24.04 16.69 4.42
N TRP A 205 25.20 16.60 5.06
CA TRP A 205 26.02 15.38 5.03
C TRP A 205 25.28 14.19 5.62
N LEU A 206 24.58 14.37 6.75
CA LEU A 206 23.76 13.31 7.35
C LEU A 206 22.66 12.84 6.38
N GLY A 207 22.00 13.79 5.70
CA GLY A 207 21.03 13.49 4.64
C GLY A 207 21.62 12.65 3.52
N GLU A 208 22.78 13.03 3.00
CA GLU A 208 23.50 12.28 1.96
C GLU A 208 23.86 10.86 2.42
N GLU A 209 24.30 10.68 3.67
CA GLU A 209 24.57 9.36 4.23
C GLU A 209 23.33 8.48 4.35
N LEU A 210 22.19 9.05 4.75
CA LEU A 210 20.91 8.34 4.78
C LEU A 210 20.41 8.01 3.38
N HIS A 211 20.55 8.92 2.42
CA HIS A 211 20.14 8.69 1.02
C HIS A 211 20.95 7.57 0.36
N LYS A 212 22.27 7.49 0.61
CA LYS A 212 23.11 6.37 0.14
C LYS A 212 22.61 5.00 0.61
N ARG A 213 21.90 4.96 1.75
CA ARG A 213 21.32 3.75 2.36
C ARG A 213 19.90 3.44 1.88
N GLY A 214 19.34 4.27 0.98
CA GLY A 214 17.95 4.17 0.54
C GLY A 214 16.94 4.66 1.57
N LEU A 215 17.38 5.43 2.56
CA LEU A 215 16.54 6.07 3.57
C LEU A 215 16.25 7.53 3.19
N LYS A 216 15.39 8.18 3.96
CA LYS A 216 14.92 9.55 3.78
C LYS A 216 15.15 10.36 5.05
N LEU A 217 15.62 11.59 4.93
CA LEU A 217 15.86 12.45 6.08
C LEU A 217 14.60 13.25 6.43
N GLY A 218 14.11 13.10 7.66
CA GLY A 218 13.13 14.01 8.23
C GLY A 218 13.77 14.98 9.22
N MET A 219 13.28 16.21 9.23
CA MET A 219 13.69 17.25 10.17
C MET A 219 12.51 17.78 10.97
N TYR A 220 12.82 18.51 12.03
CA TYR A 220 11.86 19.16 12.90
C TYR A 220 12.08 20.67 12.93
N THR A 221 10.97 21.39 12.93
CA THR A 221 10.91 22.83 13.22
C THR A 221 9.65 23.17 13.98
N ASN A 222 9.51 24.44 14.35
CA ASN A 222 8.36 24.97 15.07
C ASN A 222 7.95 26.31 14.44
N ILE A 223 6.65 26.57 14.24
CA ILE A 223 6.17 27.85 13.66
C ILE A 223 6.28 29.04 14.63
N GLY A 224 6.53 28.79 15.91
CA GLY A 224 6.80 29.81 16.90
C GLY A 224 8.24 30.26 16.95
N SER A 225 8.50 31.21 17.85
CA SER A 225 9.82 31.84 18.01
C SER A 225 10.89 30.87 18.54
N LYS A 226 10.45 29.84 19.27
CA LYS A 226 11.29 28.77 19.83
C LYS A 226 10.62 27.42 19.61
N THR A 227 11.43 26.37 19.54
CA THR A 227 10.96 25.00 19.67
C THR A 227 10.45 24.74 21.09
N CYS A 228 9.74 23.64 21.31
CA CYS A 228 9.22 23.29 22.64
C CYS A 228 10.34 23.16 23.69
N MET A 229 11.55 22.72 23.28
CA MET A 229 12.73 22.65 24.14
C MET A 229 13.59 23.94 24.17
N GLY A 230 13.09 25.03 23.57
CA GLY A 230 13.72 26.35 23.65
C GLY A 230 14.85 26.59 22.65
N TYR A 231 14.98 25.78 21.60
CA TYR A 231 15.89 26.02 20.47
C TYR A 231 15.26 27.03 19.49
N PRO A 232 16.02 27.60 18.53
CA PRO A 232 15.45 28.52 17.54
C PRO A 232 14.30 27.86 16.76
N GLY A 233 13.11 28.46 16.82
CA GLY A 233 11.98 28.10 15.96
C GLY A 233 11.99 28.90 14.66
N SER A 234 11.14 28.54 13.71
CA SER A 234 11.02 29.26 12.44
C SER A 234 10.47 30.67 12.62
N GLY A 235 9.56 30.90 13.57
CA GLY A 235 9.07 32.23 13.91
C GLY A 235 8.62 33.05 12.69
N GLU A 236 9.38 34.12 12.40
CA GLU A 236 9.17 34.98 11.23
C GLU A 236 10.07 34.60 10.02
N ASP A 237 11.05 33.72 10.21
CA ASP A 237 12.03 33.24 9.21
C ASP A 237 11.53 32.03 8.40
N ILE A 238 10.22 31.78 8.33
CA ILE A 238 9.61 30.57 7.72
C ILE A 238 10.13 30.31 6.29
N GLU A 239 10.17 31.32 5.41
CA GLU A 239 10.66 31.15 4.04
C GLU A 239 12.15 30.78 3.99
N LYS A 240 12.96 31.47 4.80
CA LYS A 240 14.41 31.23 4.89
C LYS A 240 14.71 29.83 5.43
N ASP A 241 13.94 29.37 6.40
CA ASP A 241 14.10 28.03 6.97
C ASP A 241 13.63 26.96 5.99
N ALA A 242 12.55 27.19 5.24
CA ALA A 242 12.13 26.29 4.17
C ALA A 242 13.23 26.11 3.10
N GLU A 243 13.85 27.21 2.66
CA GLU A 243 15.02 27.16 1.75
C GLU A 243 16.20 26.41 2.38
N THR A 244 16.45 26.63 3.67
CA THR A 244 17.52 25.94 4.40
C THR A 244 17.30 24.42 4.39
N PHE A 245 16.09 23.95 4.75
CA PHE A 245 15.76 22.52 4.72
C PHE A 245 15.83 21.94 3.31
N ALA A 246 15.38 22.66 2.29
CA ALA A 246 15.49 22.22 0.90
C ALA A 246 16.96 22.12 0.45
N SER A 247 17.82 23.06 0.85
CA SER A 247 19.25 23.06 0.53
C SER A 247 20.04 21.92 1.20
N TRP A 248 19.55 21.42 2.33
CA TRP A 248 20.06 20.23 3.01
C TRP A 248 19.44 18.93 2.49
N GLU A 249 18.60 19.02 1.47
CA GLU A 249 17.96 17.86 0.86
C GLU A 249 17.06 17.05 1.81
N VAL A 250 16.35 17.74 2.71
CA VAL A 250 15.37 17.12 3.62
C VAL A 250 14.19 16.52 2.83
N ASP A 251 13.68 15.36 3.24
CA ASP A 251 12.54 14.67 2.62
C ASP A 251 11.21 14.87 3.36
N MET A 252 11.28 15.17 4.66
CA MET A 252 10.11 15.35 5.54
C MET A 252 10.37 16.44 6.57
N LEU A 253 9.36 17.25 6.87
CA LEU A 253 9.42 18.26 7.93
C LEU A 253 8.25 18.09 8.89
N LYS A 254 8.56 17.80 10.16
CA LYS A 254 7.63 17.95 11.28
C LYS A 254 7.63 19.41 11.72
N VAL A 255 6.43 19.99 11.79
CA VAL A 255 6.20 21.40 12.10
C VAL A 255 5.37 21.50 13.37
N ASP A 256 5.99 21.97 14.44
CA ASP A 256 5.39 22.05 15.77
C ASP A 256 4.88 23.47 16.11
N GLY A 257 4.18 23.64 17.24
CA GLY A 257 3.38 24.84 17.52
C GLY A 257 3.62 25.55 18.86
N CYS A 258 4.64 25.18 19.62
CA CYS A 258 5.03 25.90 20.85
C CYS A 258 5.43 27.37 20.61
N PHE A 259 5.37 28.20 21.66
CA PHE A 259 5.88 29.60 21.66
C PHE A 259 5.36 30.50 20.54
N THR A 260 4.07 30.37 20.21
CA THR A 260 3.34 31.24 19.28
C THR A 260 1.85 31.28 19.64
N ASP A 261 1.16 32.34 19.24
CA ASP A 261 -0.27 32.48 19.45
C ASP A 261 -1.04 31.55 18.49
N LYS A 262 -2.03 30.82 19.02
CA LYS A 262 -2.93 29.95 18.26
C LYS A 262 -3.68 30.69 17.16
N SER A 263 -3.97 31.98 17.36
CA SER A 263 -4.61 32.84 16.35
C SER A 263 -3.82 32.90 15.03
N THR A 264 -2.50 32.68 15.09
CA THR A 264 -1.60 32.71 13.93
C THR A 264 -1.48 31.37 13.21
N PHE A 265 -2.02 30.27 13.73
CA PHE A 265 -1.84 28.95 13.12
C PHE A 265 -2.45 28.86 11.72
N SER A 266 -3.60 29.52 11.52
CA SER A 266 -4.30 29.59 10.24
C SER A 266 -3.51 30.30 9.14
N THR A 267 -2.47 31.05 9.51
CA THR A 267 -1.57 31.71 8.56
C THR A 267 -0.21 31.01 8.51
N LYS A 268 0.41 30.70 9.66
CA LYS A 268 1.78 30.17 9.73
C LYS A 268 1.95 28.74 9.22
N TYR A 269 1.05 27.81 9.53
CA TYR A 269 1.14 26.45 8.97
C TYR A 269 1.00 26.45 7.44
N PRO A 270 -0.03 27.12 6.84
CA PRO A 270 -0.09 27.29 5.39
C PRO A 270 1.12 28.01 4.78
N LYS A 271 1.67 29.01 5.48
CA LYS A 271 2.87 29.74 5.05
C LYS A 271 4.07 28.80 4.93
N MET A 272 4.32 27.96 5.93
CA MET A 272 5.38 26.95 5.90
C MET A 272 5.19 25.96 4.74
N ALA A 273 4.00 25.38 4.60
CA ALA A 273 3.72 24.43 3.52
C ALA A 273 3.91 25.04 2.11
N LYS A 274 3.49 26.30 1.92
CA LYS A 274 3.72 27.03 0.67
C LYS A 274 5.19 27.32 0.45
N ALA A 275 5.91 27.78 1.47
CA ALA A 275 7.34 28.06 1.39
C ALA A 275 8.13 26.81 0.97
N LEU A 276 7.83 25.65 1.56
CA LEU A 276 8.44 24.37 1.15
C LEU A 276 8.14 24.04 -0.32
N ASN A 277 6.90 24.23 -0.77
CA ASN A 277 6.54 24.01 -2.16
C ASN A 277 7.29 24.96 -3.13
N PHE A 278 7.50 26.23 -2.74
CA PHE A 278 8.25 27.20 -3.54
C PHE A 278 9.72 26.85 -3.73
N THR A 279 10.32 26.06 -2.83
CA THR A 279 11.70 25.59 -3.00
C THR A 279 11.87 24.64 -4.19
N GLY A 280 10.78 24.07 -4.72
CA GLY A 280 10.81 23.06 -5.78
C GLY A 280 11.19 21.65 -5.31
N ARG A 281 11.67 21.48 -4.07
CA ARG A 281 11.92 20.15 -3.47
C ARG A 281 10.63 19.59 -2.88
N LYS A 282 10.34 18.32 -3.19
CA LYS A 282 9.21 17.60 -2.59
C LYS A 282 9.53 17.21 -1.15
N ILE A 283 8.94 17.93 -0.20
CA ILE A 283 9.08 17.68 1.25
C ILE A 283 7.71 17.30 1.83
N LEU A 284 7.66 16.18 2.55
CA LEU A 284 6.47 15.73 3.26
C LEU A 284 6.23 16.63 4.47
N VAL A 285 5.03 17.18 4.64
CA VAL A 285 4.72 18.09 5.76
C VAL A 285 3.90 17.37 6.82
N SER A 286 4.47 17.20 8.01
CA SER A 286 3.77 16.74 9.22
C SER A 286 3.45 17.92 10.12
N CYS A 287 2.17 18.18 10.36
CA CYS A 287 1.70 19.34 11.12
C CYS A 287 1.21 18.96 12.51
N SER A 288 1.74 19.58 13.56
CA SER A 288 1.20 19.42 14.92
C SER A 288 -0.05 20.27 15.20
N TRP A 289 -0.60 20.95 14.18
CA TRP A 289 -1.66 21.95 14.35
C TRP A 289 -2.86 21.47 15.17
N PRO A 290 -3.55 20.34 14.85
CA PRO A 290 -4.75 19.96 15.59
C PRO A 290 -4.50 19.71 17.08
N TYR A 291 -3.33 19.14 17.46
CA TYR A 291 -2.94 18.93 18.86
C TYR A 291 -3.02 20.22 19.71
N TYR A 292 -2.50 21.34 19.20
CA TYR A 292 -2.48 22.60 19.96
C TYR A 292 -3.84 23.30 20.05
N THR A 293 -4.79 22.93 19.19
CA THR A 293 -6.16 23.48 19.21
C THR A 293 -7.13 22.63 20.04
N TYR A 294 -6.75 21.42 20.45
CA TYR A 294 -7.60 20.56 21.29
C TYR A 294 -8.01 21.26 22.61
N PRO A 295 -9.28 21.16 23.07
CA PRO A 295 -10.37 20.34 22.53
C PRO A 295 -11.25 21.04 21.47
N GLU A 296 -10.89 22.23 21.00
CA GLU A 296 -11.62 22.92 19.93
C GLU A 296 -11.55 22.12 18.63
N LYS A 297 -12.58 22.25 17.78
CA LYS A 297 -12.61 21.58 16.48
C LYS A 297 -11.57 22.21 15.55
N PRO A 298 -10.51 21.50 15.15
CA PRO A 298 -9.50 22.04 14.25
C PRO A 298 -10.07 22.28 12.85
N PRO A 299 -9.53 23.24 12.07
CA PRO A 299 -9.97 23.49 10.70
C PRO A 299 -9.40 22.43 9.74
N TYR A 300 -9.82 21.17 9.87
CA TYR A 300 -9.33 20.04 9.06
C TYR A 300 -9.32 20.26 7.54
N PRO A 301 -10.31 20.93 6.91
CA PRO A 301 -10.22 21.25 5.48
C PRO A 301 -8.97 22.07 5.11
N LEU A 302 -8.56 22.99 5.98
CA LEU A 302 -7.38 23.82 5.76
C LEU A 302 -6.09 23.04 6.10
N ILE A 303 -6.11 22.23 7.16
CA ILE A 303 -4.99 21.35 7.52
C ILE A 303 -4.71 20.37 6.38
N ALA A 304 -5.72 19.64 5.91
CA ALA A 304 -5.61 18.65 4.84
C ALA A 304 -5.13 19.25 3.50
N LYS A 305 -5.38 20.54 3.27
CA LYS A 305 -4.88 21.25 2.08
C LYS A 305 -3.37 21.50 2.12
N HIS A 306 -2.80 21.64 3.32
CA HIS A 306 -1.42 22.11 3.51
C HIS A 306 -0.49 21.09 4.17
N CYS A 307 -1.02 20.01 4.74
CA CYS A 307 -0.28 19.00 5.48
C CYS A 307 -0.50 17.62 4.86
N ASN A 308 0.56 16.81 4.80
CA ASN A 308 0.45 15.41 4.41
C ASN A 308 -0.03 14.52 5.56
N MET A 309 0.31 14.90 6.78
CA MET A 309 -0.15 14.25 8.00
C MET A 309 -0.27 15.25 9.13
N TRP A 310 -1.04 14.93 10.17
CA TRP A 310 -1.21 15.83 11.30
C TRP A 310 -1.47 15.13 12.63
N ARG A 311 -0.77 15.60 13.68
CA ARG A 311 -0.93 15.12 15.05
C ARG A 311 -2.23 15.64 15.64
N ASN A 312 -3.16 14.72 15.92
CA ASN A 312 -4.49 15.06 16.41
C ASN A 312 -4.55 15.25 17.94
N TYR A 313 -3.75 14.47 18.66
CA TYR A 313 -3.86 14.34 20.11
C TYR A 313 -2.50 14.40 20.80
N ARG A 314 -2.53 14.24 22.13
CA ARG A 314 -1.39 14.33 23.04
C ARG A 314 -0.23 13.42 22.63
N ASP A 315 0.97 13.82 23.04
CA ASP A 315 2.17 13.02 22.85
C ASP A 315 2.06 11.68 23.55
N VAL A 316 2.31 10.62 22.80
CA VAL A 316 2.37 9.26 23.33
C VAL A 316 3.51 9.16 24.32
N GLN A 317 3.19 8.62 25.48
CA GLN A 317 4.17 8.25 26.49
C GLN A 317 4.47 6.76 26.37
N MET A 318 5.67 6.37 26.78
CA MET A 318 6.13 4.98 26.79
C MET A 318 5.44 4.14 27.88
N ASN A 319 4.10 4.05 27.87
CA ASN A 319 3.30 3.22 28.78
C ASN A 319 1.91 2.93 28.19
N TRP A 320 1.29 1.86 28.66
CA TRP A 320 0.00 1.38 28.14
C TRP A 320 -1.15 2.37 28.30
N ASN A 321 -1.20 3.10 29.41
CA ASN A 321 -2.27 4.07 29.67
C ASN A 321 -2.29 5.19 28.61
N SER A 322 -1.12 5.65 28.17
CA SER A 322 -1.04 6.64 27.10
C SER A 322 -1.56 6.11 25.75
N ILE A 323 -1.25 4.85 25.44
CA ILE A 323 -1.74 4.19 24.21
C ILE A 323 -3.27 4.11 24.27
N LEU A 324 -3.85 3.69 25.39
CA LEU A 324 -5.30 3.63 25.58
C LEU A 324 -5.98 4.99 25.42
N GLN A 325 -5.40 6.06 25.99
CA GLN A 325 -5.95 7.41 25.84
C GLN A 325 -5.99 7.88 24.39
N ILE A 326 -5.00 7.50 23.57
CA ILE A 326 -4.98 7.80 22.14
C ILE A 326 -6.06 6.98 21.42
N ILE A 327 -6.18 5.68 21.73
CA ILE A 327 -7.22 4.81 21.16
C ILE A 327 -8.62 5.37 21.48
N ASP A 328 -8.87 5.73 22.74
CA ASP A 328 -10.13 6.32 23.20
C ASP A 328 -10.44 7.63 22.45
N PHE A 329 -9.42 8.47 22.21
CA PHE A 329 -9.58 9.70 21.42
C PHE A 329 -9.95 9.40 19.95
N TYR A 330 -9.23 8.49 19.30
CA TYR A 330 -9.47 8.15 17.90
C TYR A 330 -10.86 7.56 17.69
N GLU A 331 -11.27 6.70 18.62
CA GLU A 331 -12.61 6.15 18.64
C GLU A 331 -13.67 7.24 18.83
N ALA A 332 -13.54 8.08 19.85
CA ALA A 332 -14.53 9.11 20.16
C ALA A 332 -14.72 10.12 19.01
N ASN A 333 -13.73 10.24 18.11
CA ASN A 333 -13.73 11.18 17.01
C ASN A 333 -13.73 10.50 15.62
N GLN A 334 -13.96 9.18 15.54
CA GLN A 334 -13.68 8.39 14.35
C GLN A 334 -14.43 8.85 13.09
N ASP A 335 -15.66 9.35 13.22
CA ASP A 335 -16.44 9.84 12.07
C ASP A 335 -15.90 11.16 11.53
N LEU A 336 -15.45 12.06 12.40
CA LEU A 336 -14.81 13.30 11.99
C LEU A 336 -13.45 13.03 11.35
N LEU A 337 -12.63 12.20 12.00
CA LEU A 337 -11.27 11.88 11.57
C LEU A 337 -11.27 11.13 10.23
N ALA A 338 -12.18 10.18 10.02
CA ALA A 338 -12.27 9.42 8.78
C ALA A 338 -12.61 10.30 7.55
N ASN A 339 -13.32 11.42 7.73
CA ASN A 339 -13.65 12.32 6.61
C ASN A 339 -12.43 13.02 6.00
N PHE A 340 -11.33 13.11 6.75
CA PHE A 340 -10.08 13.75 6.33
C PHE A 340 -8.92 12.77 6.20
N HIS A 341 -9.17 11.47 6.35
CA HIS A 341 -8.16 10.43 6.25
C HIS A 341 -8.22 9.79 4.87
N LYS A 342 -7.21 10.05 4.04
CA LYS A 342 -7.12 9.48 2.69
C LYS A 342 -5.71 9.64 2.14
N ARG A 343 -5.51 9.15 0.92
CA ARG A 343 -4.25 9.26 0.19
C ARG A 343 -3.63 10.66 0.27
N GLY A 344 -2.38 10.72 0.73
CA GLY A 344 -1.65 11.96 0.91
C GLY A 344 -2.03 12.79 2.13
N GLN A 345 -3.00 12.36 2.95
CA GLN A 345 -3.66 13.12 4.00
C GLN A 345 -3.98 12.21 5.20
N TRP A 346 -3.09 12.19 6.19
CA TRP A 346 -3.13 11.18 7.25
C TRP A 346 -3.35 11.78 8.64
N ASN A 347 -4.29 11.19 9.38
CA ASN A 347 -4.33 11.36 10.82
C ASN A 347 -3.06 10.74 11.42
N ASP A 348 -2.46 11.39 12.41
CA ASP A 348 -1.27 10.90 13.12
C ASP A 348 -1.60 10.63 14.60
N ALA A 349 -1.51 9.35 14.98
CA ALA A 349 -1.75 8.87 16.35
C ALA A 349 -0.47 8.88 17.20
N ASP A 350 0.58 9.54 16.71
CA ASP A 350 1.91 9.56 17.29
C ASP A 350 2.64 8.20 17.19
N MET A 351 3.86 8.18 17.70
CA MET A 351 4.84 7.10 17.52
C MET A 351 4.40 5.72 18.05
N LEU A 352 4.95 4.68 17.42
CA LEU A 352 5.03 3.34 17.98
C LEU A 352 6.07 3.31 19.10
N VAL A 353 5.66 2.89 20.30
CA VAL A 353 6.50 2.79 21.50
C VAL A 353 6.90 1.34 21.81
N ILE A 354 6.79 0.48 20.80
CA ILE A 354 7.20 -0.93 20.82
C ILE A 354 8.71 -1.01 21.07
N GLY A 355 9.12 -1.75 22.09
CA GLY A 355 10.50 -1.70 22.62
C GLY A 355 10.60 -1.04 23.99
N SER A 356 9.55 -0.33 24.44
CA SER A 356 9.52 0.22 25.79
C SER A 356 9.55 -0.88 26.86
N PRO A 357 10.37 -0.74 27.92
CA PRO A 357 10.39 -1.69 29.04
C PRO A 357 9.11 -1.65 29.89
N LYS A 358 8.21 -0.68 29.66
CA LYS A 358 6.93 -0.52 30.37
C LYS A 358 5.75 -1.12 29.61
N LEU A 359 6.01 -1.85 28.53
CA LEU A 359 4.99 -2.54 27.74
C LEU A 359 5.24 -4.05 27.74
N THR A 360 4.16 -4.81 27.79
CA THR A 360 4.22 -6.25 27.50
C THR A 360 4.24 -6.50 25.99
N ASN A 361 4.64 -7.70 25.56
CA ASN A 361 4.57 -8.08 24.15
C ASN A 361 3.12 -8.01 23.61
N ASP A 362 2.12 -8.36 24.43
CA ASP A 362 0.71 -8.27 24.06
C ASP A 362 0.29 -6.82 23.78
N GLN A 363 0.74 -5.87 24.61
CA GLN A 363 0.46 -4.45 24.44
C GLN A 363 1.19 -3.87 23.22
N ALA A 364 2.42 -4.30 22.97
CA ALA A 364 3.17 -3.95 21.78
C ALA A 364 2.45 -4.42 20.50
N GLN A 365 1.96 -5.66 20.52
CA GLN A 365 1.17 -6.24 19.44
C GLN A 365 -0.16 -5.50 19.24
N ALA A 366 -0.82 -5.12 20.35
CA ALA A 366 -2.03 -4.32 20.31
C ALA A 366 -1.80 -2.94 19.67
N GLN A 367 -0.72 -2.24 20.03
CA GLN A 367 -0.39 -0.96 19.41
C GLN A 367 -0.18 -1.12 17.90
N MET A 368 0.66 -2.07 17.47
CA MET A 368 0.95 -2.29 16.04
C MET A 368 -0.32 -2.59 15.25
N ALA A 369 -1.16 -3.49 15.77
CA ALA A 369 -2.41 -3.88 15.14
C ALA A 369 -3.37 -2.69 14.98
N ILE A 370 -3.59 -1.94 16.07
CA ILE A 370 -4.56 -0.84 16.07
C ILE A 370 -4.06 0.31 15.18
N TRP A 371 -2.78 0.67 15.23
CA TRP A 371 -2.22 1.69 14.33
C TRP A 371 -2.33 1.25 12.86
N SER A 372 -2.12 -0.03 12.59
CA SER A 372 -2.26 -0.57 11.24
C SER A 372 -3.69 -0.46 10.73
N ILE A 373 -4.68 -0.84 11.54
CA ILE A 373 -6.10 -0.78 11.17
C ILE A 373 -6.60 0.67 11.07
N LEU A 374 -6.13 1.57 11.94
CA LEU A 374 -6.44 2.99 11.83
C LEU A 374 -5.85 3.63 10.56
N GLY A 375 -4.90 2.97 9.87
CA GLY A 375 -4.24 3.52 8.68
C GLY A 375 -3.35 4.72 8.99
N VAL A 376 -2.87 4.87 10.22
CA VAL A 376 -2.03 6.01 10.64
C VAL A 376 -0.54 5.74 10.34
N PRO A 377 0.32 6.77 10.29
CA PRO A 377 1.75 6.60 10.08
C PRO A 377 2.38 5.64 11.09
N LEU A 378 3.34 4.82 10.64
CA LEU A 378 4.08 3.88 11.50
C LEU A 378 5.50 4.39 11.72
N PHE A 379 5.65 5.35 12.63
CA PHE A 379 6.95 5.85 13.07
C PHE A 379 7.38 5.19 14.37
N MET A 380 8.44 4.40 14.33
CA MET A 380 9.08 3.82 15.51
C MET A 380 9.85 4.90 16.28
N SER A 381 9.90 4.80 17.61
CA SER A 381 10.82 5.59 18.42
C SER A 381 11.38 4.73 19.56
N ASN A 382 12.33 3.88 19.20
CA ASN A 382 12.95 2.86 20.05
C ASN A 382 14.44 2.71 19.73
N ASP A 383 15.15 1.91 20.54
CA ASP A 383 16.55 1.56 20.30
C ASP A 383 16.64 0.28 19.45
N LEU A 384 16.81 0.43 18.14
CA LEU A 384 16.93 -0.72 17.22
C LEU A 384 18.17 -1.58 17.49
N ARG A 385 19.20 -1.02 18.15
CA ARG A 385 20.44 -1.74 18.48
C ARG A 385 20.24 -2.84 19.52
N THR A 386 19.16 -2.76 20.31
CA THR A 386 18.92 -3.65 21.45
C THR A 386 17.52 -4.25 21.46
N LEU A 387 16.76 -4.11 20.37
CA LEU A 387 15.41 -4.64 20.28
C LEU A 387 15.42 -6.17 20.26
N SER A 388 14.52 -6.81 21.01
CA SER A 388 14.43 -8.27 21.03
C SER A 388 13.81 -8.81 19.74
N PRO A 389 14.16 -10.04 19.30
CA PRO A 389 13.57 -10.65 18.10
C PRO A 389 12.05 -10.71 18.12
N ALA A 390 11.44 -10.93 19.29
CA ALA A 390 9.98 -10.98 19.43
C ALA A 390 9.31 -9.61 19.13
N LEU A 391 9.95 -8.50 19.51
CA LEU A 391 9.43 -7.16 19.25
C LEU A 391 9.73 -6.71 17.82
N GLN A 392 10.87 -7.13 17.26
CA GLN A 392 11.18 -6.97 15.84
C GLN A 392 10.15 -7.66 14.96
N ASP A 393 9.77 -8.90 15.28
CA ASP A 393 8.73 -9.67 14.59
C ASP A 393 7.37 -8.94 14.53
N ILE A 394 7.03 -8.19 15.59
CA ILE A 394 5.80 -7.38 15.63
C ILE A 394 5.90 -6.22 14.63
N LEU A 395 7.01 -5.49 14.65
CA LEU A 395 7.23 -4.33 13.78
C LEU A 395 7.37 -4.74 12.30
N LEU A 396 7.95 -5.90 12.02
CA LEU A 396 8.13 -6.42 10.66
C LEU A 396 6.96 -7.31 10.19
N ASN A 397 5.83 -7.32 10.89
CA ASN A 397 4.69 -8.14 10.50
C ASN A 397 4.12 -7.65 9.15
N GLU A 398 4.47 -8.36 8.08
CA GLU A 398 4.11 -8.03 6.70
C GLU A 398 2.60 -7.90 6.50
N GLN A 399 1.79 -8.69 7.20
CA GLN A 399 0.34 -8.65 7.05
C GLN A 399 -0.26 -7.39 7.70
N LEU A 400 0.24 -6.97 8.86
CA LEU A 400 -0.18 -5.71 9.49
C LEU A 400 0.29 -4.50 8.68
N ILE A 401 1.52 -4.53 8.17
CA ILE A 401 2.03 -3.50 7.26
C ILE A 401 1.20 -3.43 5.98
N ALA A 402 0.79 -4.57 5.41
CA ALA A 402 -0.06 -4.60 4.23
C ALA A 402 -1.45 -4.01 4.49
N ILE A 403 -2.03 -4.22 5.68
CA ILE A 403 -3.28 -3.55 6.11
C ILE A 403 -3.06 -2.03 6.20
N ASN A 404 -1.97 -1.59 6.84
CA ASN A 404 -1.67 -0.17 6.98
C ASN A 404 -1.47 0.52 5.61
N LYS A 405 -0.86 -0.17 4.65
CA LYS A 405 -0.60 0.32 3.29
C LYS A 405 -1.69 -0.01 2.28
N ASP A 406 -2.86 -0.49 2.72
CA ASP A 406 -3.93 -0.89 1.81
C ASP A 406 -4.23 0.23 0.79
N PRO A 407 -4.33 -0.03 -0.53
CA PRO A 407 -4.50 1.01 -1.54
C PRO A 407 -5.83 1.77 -1.48
N LEU A 408 -6.88 1.20 -0.89
CA LEU A 408 -8.19 1.86 -0.73
C LEU A 408 -8.19 2.88 0.40
N GLN A 409 -7.31 2.67 1.40
CA GLN A 409 -6.96 3.64 2.45
C GLN A 409 -8.12 4.20 3.31
N PRO A 410 -9.16 3.42 3.67
CA PRO A 410 -10.12 3.87 4.66
C PRO A 410 -9.50 3.81 6.06
N MET A 411 -9.72 4.85 6.88
CA MET A 411 -9.44 4.77 8.31
C MET A 411 -10.35 3.71 8.94
N GLY A 412 -9.76 2.72 9.62
CA GLY A 412 -10.52 1.74 10.40
C GLY A 412 -11.32 2.38 11.54
N LYS A 413 -12.47 1.79 11.86
CA LYS A 413 -13.40 2.29 12.88
C LYS A 413 -13.77 1.19 13.87
N VAL A 414 -13.98 1.56 15.12
CA VAL A 414 -14.62 0.67 16.08
C VAL A 414 -16.09 0.53 15.69
N VAL A 415 -16.52 -0.69 15.39
CA VAL A 415 -17.92 -0.97 14.99
C VAL A 415 -18.75 -1.57 16.13
N LYS A 416 -18.10 -2.15 17.14
CA LYS A 416 -18.77 -2.74 18.30
C LYS A 416 -17.88 -2.74 19.53
N LYS A 417 -18.47 -2.40 20.68
CA LYS A 417 -17.88 -2.63 22.01
C LYS A 417 -18.61 -3.75 22.71
N VAL A 418 -17.84 -4.66 23.32
CA VAL A 418 -18.35 -5.63 24.27
C VAL A 418 -17.45 -5.57 25.51
N SER A 419 -18.06 -5.32 26.67
CA SER A 419 -17.36 -5.35 27.95
C SER A 419 -17.67 -6.68 28.65
N PHE A 420 -16.64 -7.46 28.94
CA PHE A 420 -16.76 -8.63 29.80
C PHE A 420 -16.38 -8.24 31.22
N ALA A 421 -17.34 -8.16 32.12
CA ALA A 421 -17.05 -8.05 33.55
C ALA A 421 -16.64 -9.45 34.04
N ILE A 422 -15.34 -9.68 34.21
CA ILE A 422 -14.89 -10.81 35.02
C ILE A 422 -14.81 -10.27 36.45
N ASN A 423 -15.72 -10.73 37.32
CA ASN A 423 -15.67 -10.44 38.75
C ASN A 423 -14.39 -11.05 39.34
N PHE A 424 -13.29 -10.31 39.28
CA PHE A 424 -12.18 -10.48 40.21
C PHE A 424 -12.33 -9.41 41.28
N THR A 425 -12.32 -9.82 42.54
CA THR A 425 -12.42 -8.98 43.74
C THR A 425 -11.23 -8.02 43.94
N HIS A 426 -10.43 -7.74 42.92
CA HIS A 426 -9.43 -6.67 42.91
C HIS A 426 -9.11 -6.24 41.46
N GLY A 427 -9.41 -4.98 41.12
CA GLY A 427 -8.90 -4.31 39.92
C GLY A 427 -9.80 -4.40 38.68
N SER A 428 -10.47 -3.30 38.36
CA SER A 428 -11.28 -3.11 37.16
C SER A 428 -10.40 -3.00 35.89
N ASN A 429 -10.14 -4.13 35.23
CA ASN A 429 -9.55 -4.15 33.89
C ASN A 429 -10.66 -4.06 32.82
N LYS A 430 -10.61 -3.00 31.99
CA LYS A 430 -11.44 -2.89 30.79
C LYS A 430 -10.92 -3.86 29.73
N MET A 431 -11.62 -4.95 29.48
CA MET A 431 -11.45 -5.78 28.28
C MET A 431 -12.14 -5.06 27.12
N ILE A 432 -11.38 -4.70 26.07
CA ILE A 432 -11.96 -4.17 24.83
C ILE A 432 -11.84 -5.27 23.77
N GLU A 433 -12.94 -5.96 23.48
CA GLU A 433 -13.04 -6.72 22.22
C GLU A 433 -13.30 -5.72 21.10
N ILE A 434 -12.23 -5.27 20.42
CA ILE A 434 -12.35 -4.47 19.20
C ILE A 434 -12.66 -5.42 18.05
N LYS A 435 -13.93 -5.57 17.70
CA LYS A 435 -14.29 -6.02 16.34
C LYS A 435 -14.22 -4.79 15.46
N MET A 436 -13.24 -4.75 14.58
CA MET A 436 -13.19 -3.84 13.44
C MET A 436 -13.66 -4.65 12.24
N ASP A 437 -14.87 -4.39 11.76
CA ASP A 437 -15.33 -4.95 10.50
C ASP A 437 -14.52 -4.31 9.38
N LEU A 438 -13.79 -5.15 8.64
CA LEU A 438 -13.41 -4.83 7.27
C LEU A 438 -14.70 -4.96 6.44
N PHE A 439 -15.51 -3.90 6.43
CA PHE A 439 -16.69 -3.70 5.60
C PHE A 439 -17.75 -4.82 5.59
N SER A 440 -18.89 -4.58 6.27
CA SER A 440 -20.22 -4.77 5.67
C SER A 440 -21.35 -4.37 6.63
N ASN A 441 -21.86 -3.15 6.43
CA ASN A 441 -23.30 -3.02 6.37
C ASN A 441 -23.69 -3.33 4.91
N TYR A 442 -24.68 -4.21 4.73
CA TYR A 442 -25.34 -4.62 3.49
C TYR A 442 -24.98 -5.99 2.90
N ASN A 443 -26.01 -6.83 2.92
CA ASN A 443 -26.20 -8.14 2.28
C ASN A 443 -25.66 -9.36 3.02
N GLN A 444 -26.46 -10.42 2.98
CA GLN A 444 -26.21 -11.74 3.55
C GLN A 444 -25.02 -12.44 2.84
N GLN A 445 -23.83 -11.84 2.86
CA GLN A 445 -22.62 -12.46 2.32
C GLN A 445 -21.96 -13.35 3.37
N MET A 446 -21.48 -14.51 2.93
CA MET A 446 -20.69 -15.44 3.74
C MET A 446 -19.23 -15.01 3.67
N TYR A 447 -18.57 -14.95 4.83
CA TYR A 447 -17.16 -14.59 4.95
C TYR A 447 -16.31 -15.79 5.37
N LEU A 448 -15.11 -15.91 4.81
CA LEU A 448 -14.09 -16.83 5.31
C LEU A 448 -13.04 -16.05 6.10
N ILE A 449 -12.72 -16.57 7.28
CA ILE A 449 -11.50 -16.19 7.99
C ILE A 449 -10.36 -16.86 7.25
N HIS A 450 -9.53 -16.07 6.59
CA HIS A 450 -8.40 -16.58 5.83
C HIS A 450 -7.18 -16.82 6.72
N ASP A 451 -6.93 -15.89 7.66
CA ASP A 451 -5.73 -15.93 8.48
C ASP A 451 -5.91 -15.21 9.83
N VAL A 452 -5.18 -15.67 10.84
CA VAL A 452 -5.05 -15.02 12.14
C VAL A 452 -3.68 -14.36 12.16
N LEU A 453 -3.65 -13.04 12.03
CA LEU A 453 -2.41 -12.29 11.73
C LEU A 453 -1.48 -12.13 12.93
N ASN A 454 -1.92 -12.60 14.10
CA ASN A 454 -1.14 -12.63 15.33
C ASN A 454 -0.68 -14.06 15.61
N LYS A 455 0.62 -14.31 15.49
CA LYS A 455 1.24 -15.65 15.60
C LYS A 455 0.93 -16.41 16.91
N ASN A 456 0.44 -15.75 17.96
CA ASN A 456 0.13 -16.34 19.27
C ASN A 456 -1.36 -16.49 19.58
N ALA A 457 -2.25 -16.10 18.66
CA ALA A 457 -3.69 -16.20 18.90
C ALA A 457 -4.18 -17.63 18.64
N VAL A 458 -4.70 -18.30 19.67
CA VAL A 458 -5.31 -19.62 19.58
C VAL A 458 -6.81 -19.46 19.35
N GLY A 459 -7.29 -19.91 18.19
CA GLY A 459 -8.71 -19.98 17.85
C GLY A 459 -9.20 -21.41 17.73
N TYR A 460 -10.40 -21.70 18.23
CA TYR A 460 -11.06 -23.00 18.06
C TYR A 460 -12.30 -22.84 17.16
N LEU A 461 -12.39 -23.67 16.14
CA LEU A 461 -13.57 -23.83 15.29
C LEU A 461 -14.55 -24.78 15.99
N THR A 462 -15.73 -24.31 16.35
CA THR A 462 -16.85 -25.19 16.72
C THR A 462 -17.95 -25.10 15.67
N GLN A 463 -18.04 -26.14 14.84
CA GLN A 463 -19.12 -26.27 13.86
C GLN A 463 -20.33 -26.89 14.57
N LYS A 464 -21.37 -26.09 14.86
CA LYS A 464 -22.66 -26.64 15.32
C LYS A 464 -23.39 -27.21 14.12
N ALA A 465 -23.49 -28.53 14.04
CA ALA A 465 -24.07 -29.30 12.93
C ALA A 465 -25.53 -28.92 12.56
N ASN A 466 -26.25 -28.20 13.43
CA ASN A 466 -27.69 -27.97 13.27
C ASN A 466 -28.11 -26.59 12.72
N TYR A 467 -27.19 -25.64 12.49
CA TYR A 467 -27.57 -24.25 12.15
C TYR A 467 -26.88 -23.59 10.97
N GLY A 468 -26.01 -24.29 10.23
CA GLY A 468 -25.33 -23.71 9.04
C GLY A 468 -24.47 -22.47 9.32
N ARG A 469 -24.25 -22.09 10.58
CA ARG A 469 -23.36 -21.00 11.03
C ARG A 469 -22.18 -21.57 11.80
N SER A 470 -20.98 -21.29 11.33
CA SER A 470 -19.73 -21.58 12.06
C SER A 470 -19.61 -20.62 13.25
N LYS A 471 -19.34 -21.15 14.46
CA LYS A 471 -18.97 -20.32 15.61
C LYS A 471 -17.44 -20.30 15.71
N PHE A 472 -16.88 -19.11 15.78
CA PHE A 472 -15.45 -18.89 15.99
C PHE A 472 -15.24 -18.38 17.41
N GLU A 473 -14.34 -19.01 18.15
CA GLU A 473 -13.95 -18.61 19.49
C GLU A 473 -12.45 -18.37 19.51
N PHE A 474 -12.02 -17.23 20.05
CA PHE A 474 -10.63 -16.84 20.18
C PHE A 474 -10.30 -16.56 21.64
N HIS A 475 -9.11 -16.98 22.08
CA HIS A 475 -8.55 -16.50 23.34
C HIS A 475 -7.84 -15.17 23.09
N VAL A 476 -8.32 -14.10 23.74
CA VAL A 476 -7.72 -12.76 23.67
C VAL A 476 -7.05 -12.45 25.01
N PRO A 477 -5.72 -12.23 25.06
CA PRO A 477 -5.04 -11.83 26.30
C PRO A 477 -5.59 -10.51 26.86
N PRO A 478 -5.50 -10.24 28.17
CA PRO A 478 -6.15 -9.08 28.81
C PRO A 478 -5.82 -7.70 28.23
N THR A 479 -4.65 -7.54 27.61
CA THR A 479 -4.22 -6.31 26.94
C THR A 479 -3.75 -6.56 25.51
N GLY A 480 -4.05 -7.76 25.00
CA GLY A 480 -3.68 -8.20 23.66
C GLY A 480 -4.83 -8.04 22.67
N VAL A 481 -4.58 -8.49 21.46
CA VAL A 481 -5.54 -8.42 20.35
C VAL A 481 -5.46 -9.70 19.52
N VAL A 482 -6.55 -9.99 18.82
CA VAL A 482 -6.58 -11.00 17.75
C VAL A 482 -7.00 -10.29 16.48
N VAL A 483 -6.10 -10.24 15.49
CA VAL A 483 -6.37 -9.61 14.21
C VAL A 483 -6.72 -10.68 13.20
N LEU A 484 -7.87 -10.51 12.55
CA LEU A 484 -8.40 -11.45 11.58
C LEU A 484 -8.39 -10.80 10.20
N LYS A 485 -7.92 -11.56 9.21
CA LYS A 485 -8.08 -11.19 7.80
C LYS A 485 -9.28 -11.93 7.23
N VAL A 486 -10.28 -11.17 6.83
CA VAL A 486 -11.59 -11.69 6.41
C VAL A 486 -11.84 -11.31 4.97
N TYR A 487 -12.30 -12.26 4.16
CA TYR A 487 -12.67 -12.02 2.76
C TYR A 487 -14.09 -12.52 2.49
N PRO A 488 -14.88 -11.80 1.67
CA PRO A 488 -16.15 -12.33 1.19
C PRO A 488 -15.88 -13.54 0.30
N VAL A 489 -16.68 -14.59 0.47
CA VAL A 489 -16.73 -15.68 -0.50
C VAL A 489 -17.92 -15.44 -1.39
N ASP A 490 -17.67 -15.14 -2.65
CA ASP A 490 -18.71 -15.26 -3.67
C ASP A 490 -19.00 -16.76 -3.84
N VAL A 491 -20.00 -17.26 -3.12
CA VAL A 491 -20.56 -18.58 -3.38
C VAL A 491 -21.49 -18.45 -4.58
N ASP A 492 -20.93 -18.23 -5.76
CA ASP A 492 -21.65 -18.47 -7.00
C ASP A 492 -21.10 -19.74 -7.63
N LEU A 493 -21.75 -20.87 -7.33
CA LEU A 493 -21.41 -22.18 -7.87
C LEU A 493 -21.60 -22.27 -9.40
N ASN A 494 -22.08 -21.21 -10.08
CA ASN A 494 -22.35 -21.20 -11.53
C ASN A 494 -21.78 -19.99 -12.32
N ALA A 495 -21.12 -19.00 -11.69
CA ALA A 495 -20.67 -17.78 -12.37
C ALA A 495 -19.48 -17.85 -13.37
N PRO A 496 -18.50 -18.78 -13.31
CA PRO A 496 -17.27 -18.59 -14.07
C PRO A 496 -17.43 -18.65 -15.60
N ILE A 497 -18.58 -19.13 -16.09
CA ILE A 497 -18.84 -19.25 -17.53
C ILE A 497 -19.52 -17.99 -18.08
N ALA A 498 -20.36 -17.31 -17.29
CA ALA A 498 -21.15 -16.17 -17.77
C ALA A 498 -20.30 -14.89 -17.94
N TYR A 499 -19.43 -14.57 -16.97
CA TYR A 499 -18.61 -13.35 -17.03
C TYR A 499 -17.58 -13.37 -18.16
N SER A 500 -16.91 -14.50 -18.39
CA SER A 500 -15.96 -14.65 -19.50
C SER A 500 -16.65 -14.51 -20.86
N ILE A 501 -17.88 -15.02 -21.00
CA ILE A 501 -18.67 -14.88 -22.24
C ILE A 501 -19.10 -13.43 -22.46
N ILE A 502 -19.56 -12.73 -21.42
CA ILE A 502 -19.98 -11.32 -21.52
C ILE A 502 -18.78 -10.42 -21.92
N TRP A 503 -17.61 -10.62 -21.32
CA TRP A 503 -16.40 -9.87 -21.68
C TRP A 503 -15.88 -10.20 -23.08
N MET A 504 -15.97 -11.46 -23.52
CA MET A 504 -15.67 -11.83 -24.91
C MET A 504 -16.63 -11.16 -25.90
N ILE A 505 -17.93 -11.12 -25.60
CA ILE A 505 -18.94 -10.45 -26.42
C ILE A 505 -18.65 -8.94 -26.49
N PHE A 506 -18.35 -8.31 -25.36
CA PHE A 506 -18.04 -6.87 -25.30
C PHE A 506 -16.75 -6.53 -26.07
N GLY A 507 -15.71 -7.36 -25.93
CA GLY A 507 -14.47 -7.25 -26.71
C GLY A 507 -14.72 -7.39 -28.22
N LEU A 508 -15.62 -8.29 -28.62
CA LEU A 508 -16.01 -8.48 -30.02
C LEU A 508 -16.73 -7.23 -30.58
N PHE A 509 -17.66 -6.64 -29.81
CA PHE A 509 -18.36 -5.42 -30.21
C PHE A 509 -17.41 -4.22 -30.35
N LEU A 510 -16.42 -4.11 -29.46
CA LEU A 510 -15.40 -3.07 -29.55
C LEU A 510 -14.53 -3.26 -30.79
N ALA A 511 -14.06 -4.49 -31.05
CA ALA A 511 -13.26 -4.81 -32.24
C ALA A 511 -14.02 -4.53 -33.54
N ILE A 512 -15.31 -4.89 -33.63
CA ILE A 512 -16.16 -4.59 -34.80
C ILE A 512 -16.32 -3.07 -34.98
N SER A 513 -16.47 -2.33 -33.89
CA SER A 513 -16.61 -0.87 -33.94
C SER A 513 -15.33 -0.19 -34.43
N VAL A 514 -14.17 -0.65 -33.96
CA VAL A 514 -12.86 -0.18 -34.43
C VAL A 514 -12.67 -0.53 -35.91
N LEU A 515 -13.00 -1.75 -36.34
CA LEU A 515 -12.92 -2.16 -37.75
C LEU A 515 -13.81 -1.30 -38.66
N LYS A 516 -15.02 -0.92 -38.20
CA LYS A 516 -15.89 -0.01 -38.95
C LYS A 516 -15.30 1.39 -39.09
N VAL A 517 -14.65 1.90 -38.06
CA VAL A 517 -13.97 3.21 -38.09
C VAL A 517 -12.77 3.16 -39.03
N VAL A 518 -11.93 2.13 -38.91
CA VAL A 518 -10.77 1.92 -39.80
C VAL A 518 -11.24 1.78 -41.24
N TRP A 519 -12.27 0.99 -41.53
CA TRP A 519 -12.82 0.85 -42.88
C TRP A 519 -13.32 2.18 -43.44
N ARG A 520 -14.05 3.00 -42.67
CA ARG A 520 -14.48 4.34 -43.09
C ARG A 520 -13.30 5.26 -43.41
N ILE A 521 -12.26 5.22 -42.58
CA ILE A 521 -11.04 6.01 -42.80
C ILE A 521 -10.34 5.54 -44.09
N THR A 522 -10.15 4.23 -44.28
CA THR A 522 -9.49 3.67 -45.47
C THR A 522 -10.28 3.94 -46.74
N VAL A 523 -11.62 3.84 -46.71
CA VAL A 523 -12.48 4.18 -47.85
C VAL A 523 -12.40 5.67 -48.17
N ASN A 524 -12.41 6.55 -47.17
CA ASN A 524 -12.26 7.99 -47.37
C ASN A 524 -10.87 8.36 -47.92
N ILE A 525 -9.81 7.72 -47.43
CA ILE A 525 -8.45 7.89 -47.96
C ILE A 525 -8.38 7.39 -49.41
N ALA A 526 -8.93 6.21 -49.72
CA ALA A 526 -8.96 5.66 -51.07
C ALA A 526 -9.77 6.56 -52.05
N HIS A 527 -10.91 7.11 -51.61
CA HIS A 527 -11.68 8.08 -52.39
C HIS A 527 -10.90 9.38 -52.63
N THR A 528 -10.19 9.86 -51.62
CA THR A 528 -9.38 11.09 -51.70
C THR A 528 -8.16 10.90 -52.62
N LEU A 529 -7.55 9.72 -52.62
CA LEU A 529 -6.46 9.36 -53.51
C LEU A 529 -6.93 9.17 -54.96
N ARG A 530 -8.14 8.60 -55.18
CA ARG A 530 -8.73 8.46 -56.52
C ARG A 530 -9.08 9.81 -57.16
N TYR A 531 -9.47 10.80 -56.37
CA TYR A 531 -9.79 12.14 -56.88
C TYR A 531 -8.58 13.04 -57.13
N LYS A 532 -7.40 12.70 -56.59
CA LYS A 532 -6.17 13.51 -56.74
C LYS A 532 -5.24 13.08 -57.88
N GLY A 533 -5.61 12.13 -58.72
CA GLY A 533 -4.84 11.80 -59.93
C GLY A 533 -3.39 11.36 -59.66
N LEU A 534 -3.09 10.82 -58.47
CA LEU A 534 -1.79 10.24 -58.14
C LEU A 534 -1.78 8.76 -58.55
N CYS A 535 -1.87 8.52 -59.86
CA CYS A 535 -1.33 7.32 -60.49
C CYS A 535 -0.02 7.71 -61.18
N CYS A 536 1.10 7.56 -60.48
CA CYS A 536 2.42 7.44 -61.10
C CYS A 536 3.22 6.41 -60.31
N TYR A 537 3.56 5.34 -61.05
CA TYR A 537 4.42 4.18 -60.76
C TYR A 537 3.90 3.10 -59.80
#